data_AF-A0A5D0ELB2-F1
#
_entry.id   AF-A0A5D0ELB2-F1
#
_cell.length_a   1.000
_cell.length_b   1.000
_cell.length_c   1.000
_cell.angle_alpha   90.00
_cell.angle_beta   90.00
_cell.angle_gamma   90.00
#
_symmetry.space_group_name_H-M   'P 1'
#
loop_
_entity.id
_entity.type
_entity.pdbx_description
1 polymer ?
#
loop_
_entity_poly.entity_id
_entity_poly.type
_entity_poly.pdbx_seq_one_letter_code
_entity_poly.pdbx_strand_id
1 'polypeptide(L)'
;MFKTLSKLISSSISMAFLVVLGWSTAYAYGWGQSYFYGFPWWYVDVGTGNVARSFGYVIWVSIILLSTYLIGLFGLKKTQPYMTDACLSLLRTYILCTVFLIPGVIGYILTVGKISYLFILTYIIITFIVTLLFKHYIRKHISTISLNTTITFLYRNKSYVMLSTYCYFVICAFIVGYSRPHFKTVFDSLEIEGRAYYVLAKYSDTFILAKSIHSTNGNFYLYKIDPNSLCHVQVINMESIPKQPE
;
A
#
# COMPACT_ATOMS: atom_id res chain seq x y z
N MET A 1 1.15 29.85 10.14
CA MET A 1 0.65 28.49 9.88
C MET A 1 0.46 28.21 8.39
N PHE A 2 -0.50 28.87 7.71
CA PHE A 2 -0.76 28.65 6.26
C PHE A 2 0.43 28.97 5.34
N LYS A 3 1.25 29.99 5.67
CA LYS A 3 2.44 30.36 4.88
C LYS A 3 3.52 29.27 4.86
N THR A 4 3.73 28.57 5.98
CA THR A 4 4.72 27.49 6.10
C THR A 4 4.23 26.22 5.40
N LEU A 5 2.93 25.90 5.55
CA LEU A 5 2.30 24.78 4.86
C LEU A 5 2.28 25.01 3.34
N SER A 6 1.90 26.21 2.89
CA SER A 6 1.93 26.61 1.49
C SER A 6 3.33 26.47 0.90
N LYS A 7 4.37 26.97 1.57
CA LYS A 7 5.77 26.79 1.13
C LYS A 7 6.23 25.33 1.06
N LEU A 8 5.69 24.45 1.90
CA LEU A 8 6.02 23.03 1.86
C LEU A 8 5.35 22.34 0.66
N ILE A 9 4.08 22.65 0.40
CA ILE A 9 3.29 22.10 -0.72
C ILE A 9 3.76 22.66 -2.07
N SER A 10 4.05 23.96 -2.15
CA SER A 10 4.44 24.63 -3.39
C SER A 10 5.93 24.50 -3.73
N SER A 11 6.68 23.76 -2.91
CA SER A 11 8.08 23.47 -3.18
C SER A 11 8.20 22.50 -4.37
N SER A 12 9.10 22.80 -5.30
CA SER A 12 9.47 21.91 -6.41
C SER A 12 9.87 20.50 -5.92
N ILE A 13 10.49 20.43 -4.73
CA ILE A 13 10.87 19.18 -4.08
C ILE A 13 9.65 18.34 -3.71
N SER A 14 8.55 18.96 -3.27
CA SER A 14 7.32 18.23 -2.89
C SER A 14 6.63 17.65 -4.12
N MET A 15 6.61 18.39 -5.24
CA MET A 15 6.07 17.89 -6.50
C MET A 15 6.92 16.75 -7.08
N ALA A 16 8.25 16.91 -7.10
CA ALA A 16 9.15 15.84 -7.52
C ALA A 16 9.01 14.59 -6.65
N PHE A 17 8.90 14.76 -5.33
CA PHE A 17 8.65 13.68 -4.39
C PHE A 17 7.36 12.93 -4.71
N LEU A 18 6.26 13.64 -4.96
CA LEU A 18 4.96 13.07 -5.31
C LEU A 18 5.02 12.26 -6.62
N VAL A 19 5.72 12.77 -7.64
CA VAL A 19 5.92 12.04 -8.90
C VAL A 19 6.70 10.74 -8.63
N VAL A 20 7.86 10.82 -7.99
CA VAL A 20 8.68 9.64 -7.66
C VAL A 20 7.88 8.62 -6.85
N LEU A 21 7.10 9.08 -5.86
CA LEU A 21 6.24 8.23 -5.05
C LEU A 21 5.17 7.51 -5.89
N GLY A 22 4.52 8.21 -6.81
CA GLY A 22 3.51 7.63 -7.71
C GLY A 22 4.09 6.54 -8.63
N TRP A 23 5.27 6.78 -9.18
CA TRP A 23 6.00 5.80 -9.98
C TRP A 23 6.44 4.59 -9.15
N SER A 24 7.10 4.83 -8.02
CA SER A 24 7.60 3.75 -7.16
C SER A 24 6.48 2.89 -6.59
N THR A 25 5.35 3.47 -6.21
CA THR A 25 4.18 2.69 -5.74
C THR A 25 3.59 1.82 -6.85
N ALA A 26 3.51 2.32 -8.07
CA ALA A 26 3.02 1.53 -9.21
C ALA A 26 3.96 0.36 -9.55
N TYR A 27 5.28 0.60 -9.53
CA TYR A 27 6.27 -0.46 -9.71
C TYR A 27 6.28 -1.47 -8.58
N ALA A 28 6.26 -1.01 -7.33
CA ALA A 28 6.23 -1.89 -6.16
C ALA A 28 5.01 -2.81 -6.16
N TYR A 29 3.84 -2.28 -6.54
CA TYR A 29 2.64 -3.09 -6.74
C TYR A 29 2.86 -4.18 -7.82
N GLY A 30 3.44 -3.83 -8.96
CA GLY A 30 3.76 -4.80 -10.02
C GLY A 30 4.79 -5.85 -9.58
N TRP A 31 5.81 -5.46 -8.82
CA TRP A 31 6.79 -6.38 -8.23
C TRP A 31 6.16 -7.34 -7.22
N GLY A 32 5.17 -6.89 -6.44
CA GLY A 32 4.39 -7.77 -5.58
C GLY A 32 3.68 -8.85 -6.39
N GLN A 33 3.04 -8.49 -7.49
CA GLN A 33 2.38 -9.45 -8.39
C GLN A 33 3.38 -10.42 -9.03
N SER A 34 4.52 -9.91 -9.50
CA SER A 34 5.64 -10.71 -10.02
C SER A 34 6.13 -11.73 -9.01
N TYR A 35 6.31 -11.32 -7.75
CA TYR A 35 6.73 -12.22 -6.69
C TYR A 35 5.68 -13.29 -6.38
N PHE A 36 4.39 -12.95 -6.37
CA PHE A 36 3.31 -13.91 -6.15
C PHE A 36 3.23 -14.95 -7.27
N TYR A 37 3.23 -14.49 -8.53
CA TYR A 37 3.11 -15.36 -9.69
C TYR A 37 4.44 -15.97 -10.13
N GLY A 38 5.57 -15.65 -9.49
CA GLY A 38 6.88 -16.23 -9.78
C GLY A 38 7.52 -15.85 -11.12
N PHE A 39 6.96 -14.90 -11.89
CA PHE A 39 7.60 -14.41 -13.11
C PHE A 39 8.64 -13.32 -12.79
N PRO A 40 9.69 -13.13 -13.61
CA PRO A 40 10.75 -12.17 -13.29
C PRO A 40 10.30 -10.71 -13.25
N TRP A 41 10.77 -9.99 -12.22
CA TRP A 41 10.42 -8.59 -11.94
C TRP A 41 10.81 -7.58 -13.02
N TRP A 42 11.80 -7.88 -13.88
CA TRP A 42 12.19 -7.01 -15.00
C TRP A 42 11.16 -6.96 -16.14
N TYR A 43 10.17 -7.86 -16.16
CA TYR A 43 9.02 -7.79 -17.09
C TYR A 43 7.89 -6.87 -16.59
N VAL A 44 8.00 -6.33 -15.38
CA VAL A 44 7.05 -5.36 -14.85
C VAL A 44 7.30 -4.02 -15.53
N ASP A 45 6.48 -3.71 -16.55
CA ASP A 45 6.48 -2.39 -17.19
C ASP A 45 5.21 -1.60 -16.83
N VAL A 46 5.42 -0.50 -16.11
CA VAL A 46 4.30 0.31 -15.62
C VAL A 46 4.03 1.46 -16.57
N GLY A 47 3.01 1.28 -17.42
CA GLY A 47 2.49 2.34 -18.26
C GLY A 47 1.90 3.53 -17.48
N THR A 48 1.82 4.69 -18.13
CA THR A 48 1.37 5.97 -17.55
C THR A 48 -0.01 5.90 -16.90
N GLY A 49 -0.93 5.10 -17.44
CA GLY A 49 -2.26 4.89 -16.86
C GLY A 49 -2.24 4.23 -15.46
N ASN A 50 -1.30 3.30 -15.22
CA ASN A 50 -1.14 2.68 -13.91
C ASN A 50 -0.49 3.65 -12.92
N VAL A 51 0.47 4.46 -13.37
CA VAL A 51 1.07 5.53 -12.56
C VAL A 51 0.00 6.54 -12.11
N ALA A 52 -0.89 6.97 -13.02
CA ALA A 52 -1.97 7.89 -12.68
C ALA A 52 -2.93 7.34 -11.62
N ARG A 53 -3.29 6.04 -11.70
CA ARG A 53 -4.11 5.38 -10.68
C ARG A 53 -3.39 5.30 -9.33
N SER A 54 -2.12 4.88 -9.32
CA SER A 54 -1.29 4.84 -8.11
C SER A 54 -1.18 6.21 -7.46
N PHE A 55 -1.02 7.26 -8.26
CA PHE A 55 -1.01 8.64 -7.79
C PHE A 55 -2.34 9.02 -7.12
N GLY A 56 -3.46 8.69 -7.75
CA GLY A 56 -4.80 8.86 -7.18
C GLY A 56 -4.95 8.14 -5.82
N TYR A 57 -4.46 6.90 -5.70
CA TYR A 57 -4.48 6.17 -4.43
C TYR A 57 -3.61 6.82 -3.35
N VAL A 58 -2.39 7.25 -3.69
CA VAL A 58 -1.50 7.95 -2.75
C VAL A 58 -2.16 9.22 -2.21
N ILE A 59 -2.77 10.04 -3.09
CA ILE A 59 -3.51 11.23 -2.68
C ILE A 59 -4.69 10.85 -1.80
N TRP A 60 -5.51 9.88 -2.20
CA TRP A 60 -6.70 9.54 -1.44
C TRP A 60 -6.39 9.01 -0.05
N VAL A 61 -5.46 8.07 0.05
CA VAL A 61 -5.02 7.52 1.33
C VAL A 61 -4.39 8.62 2.21
N SER A 62 -3.64 9.54 1.62
CA SER A 62 -3.07 10.68 2.36
C SER A 62 -4.16 11.59 2.94
N ILE A 63 -5.23 11.87 2.19
CA ILE A 63 -6.38 12.66 2.68
C ILE A 63 -7.09 11.93 3.83
N ILE A 64 -7.30 10.62 3.71
CA ILE A 64 -7.91 9.81 4.77
C ILE A 64 -7.03 9.86 6.04
N LEU A 65 -5.73 9.57 5.92
CA LEU A 65 -4.80 9.62 7.05
C LEU A 65 -4.76 11.00 7.71
N LEU A 66 -4.73 12.07 6.92
CA LEU A 66 -4.77 13.44 7.42
C LEU A 66 -6.08 13.71 8.18
N SER A 67 -7.22 13.32 7.62
CA SER A 67 -8.54 13.53 8.22
C SER A 67 -8.67 12.77 9.54
N THR A 68 -8.27 11.49 9.57
CA THR A 68 -8.25 10.66 10.78
C THR A 68 -7.32 11.25 11.84
N TYR A 69 -6.15 11.75 11.45
CA TYR A 69 -5.23 12.40 12.38
C TYR A 69 -5.81 13.68 12.98
N LEU A 70 -6.49 14.52 12.18
CA LEU A 70 -7.14 15.74 12.65
C LEU A 70 -8.27 15.45 13.64
N ILE A 71 -9.10 14.45 13.34
CA ILE A 71 -10.16 13.96 14.24
C ILE A 71 -9.54 13.45 15.55
N GLY A 72 -8.47 12.65 15.46
CA GLY A 72 -7.75 12.14 16.62
C GLY A 72 -7.13 13.25 17.48
N LEU A 73 -6.52 14.26 16.86
CA LEU A 73 -6.00 15.43 17.57
C LEU A 73 -7.10 16.21 18.30
N PHE A 74 -8.26 16.39 17.66
CA PHE A 74 -9.40 17.05 18.29
C PHE A 74 -9.90 16.25 19.51
N GLY A 75 -10.01 14.93 19.36
CA GLY A 75 -10.36 14.02 20.46
C GLY A 75 -9.37 14.13 21.62
N LEU A 76 -8.06 14.05 21.34
CA LEU A 76 -7.01 14.18 22.35
C LEU A 76 -7.01 15.53 23.07
N LYS A 77 -7.32 16.62 22.36
CA LYS A 77 -7.44 17.95 22.97
C LYS A 77 -8.66 18.05 23.88
N LYS A 78 -9.76 17.38 23.52
CA LYS A 78 -10.98 17.33 24.35
C LYS A 78 -10.79 16.46 25.60
N THR A 79 -9.97 15.41 25.54
CA THR A 79 -9.66 14.55 26.70
C THR A 79 -8.54 15.09 27.59
N GLN A 80 -7.81 16.11 27.13
CA GLN A 80 -6.73 16.76 27.86
C GLN A 80 -7.05 17.11 29.34
N PRO A 81 -8.21 17.69 29.70
CA PRO A 81 -8.49 18.04 31.09
C PRO A 81 -8.80 16.83 31.99
N TYR A 82 -9.07 15.65 31.42
CA TYR A 82 -9.46 14.45 32.17
C TYR A 82 -8.33 13.44 32.36
N MET A 83 -7.15 13.69 31.79
CA MET A 83 -6.03 12.74 31.78
C MET A 83 -4.71 13.44 32.09
N THR A 84 -3.76 12.71 32.67
CA THR A 84 -2.40 13.24 32.88
C THR A 84 -1.66 13.40 31.55
N ASP A 85 -0.76 14.39 31.46
CA ASP A 85 0.06 14.64 30.26
C ASP A 85 0.86 13.41 29.81
N ALA A 86 1.32 12.60 30.78
CA ALA A 86 2.04 11.36 30.51
C ALA A 86 1.14 10.33 29.78
N CYS A 87 -0.11 10.19 30.23
CA CYS A 87 -1.08 9.27 29.62
C CYS A 87 -1.46 9.73 28.21
N LEU A 88 -1.73 11.03 28.02
CA LEU A 88 -2.03 11.61 26.71
C LEU A 88 -0.88 11.44 25.72
N SER A 89 0.36 11.67 26.17
CA SER A 89 1.55 11.46 25.34
C SER A 89 1.72 9.99 24.95
N LEU A 90 1.43 9.06 25.86
CA LEU A 90 1.50 7.62 25.59
C LEU A 90 0.40 7.20 24.60
N LEU A 91 -0.84 7.64 24.80
CA LEU A 91 -1.96 7.37 23.91
C LEU A 91 -1.70 7.88 22.49
N ARG A 92 -1.19 9.11 22.35
CA ARG A 92 -0.82 9.66 21.04
C ARG A 92 0.28 8.84 20.36
N THR A 93 1.29 8.44 21.11
CA THR A 93 2.39 7.59 20.61
C THR A 93 1.83 6.24 20.15
N TYR A 94 0.93 5.65 20.92
CA TYR A 94 0.26 4.40 20.59
C TYR A 94 -0.52 4.50 19.28
N ILE A 95 -1.30 5.56 19.11
CA ILE A 95 -2.06 5.80 17.87
C ILE A 95 -1.12 5.95 16.68
N LEU A 96 -0.03 6.72 16.81
CA LEU A 96 0.95 6.91 15.73
C LEU A 96 1.64 5.58 15.35
N CYS A 97 2.05 4.78 16.33
CA CYS A 97 2.66 3.47 16.09
C CYS A 97 1.65 2.50 15.45
N THR A 98 0.39 2.54 15.89
CA THR A 98 -0.70 1.75 15.28
C THR A 98 -0.87 2.11 13.82
N VAL A 99 -1.00 3.40 13.48
CA VAL A 99 -1.13 3.85 12.09
C VAL A 99 0.06 3.43 11.23
N PHE A 100 1.27 3.54 11.77
CA PHE A 100 2.48 3.11 11.09
C PHE A 100 2.50 1.59 10.78
N LEU A 101 1.88 0.77 11.63
CA LEU A 101 1.85 -0.69 11.51
C LEU A 101 0.61 -1.23 10.76
N ILE A 102 -0.34 -0.38 10.38
CA ILE A 102 -1.50 -0.74 9.52
C ILE A 102 -1.10 -1.52 8.26
N PRO A 103 0.00 -1.21 7.54
CA PRO A 103 0.41 -1.97 6.35
C PRO A 103 0.59 -3.46 6.65
N GLY A 104 1.10 -3.80 7.83
CA GLY A 104 1.23 -5.19 8.27
C GLY A 104 -0.10 -5.88 8.52
N VAL A 105 -1.08 -5.14 9.06
CA VAL A 105 -2.47 -5.63 9.24
C VAL A 105 -3.13 -5.88 7.90
N ILE A 106 -3.01 -4.93 6.98
CA ILE A 106 -3.52 -5.08 5.61
C ILE A 106 -2.87 -6.31 4.97
N GLY A 107 -1.55 -6.46 5.07
CA GLY A 107 -0.85 -7.63 4.54
C GLY A 107 -1.35 -8.96 5.10
N TYR A 108 -1.59 -9.04 6.41
CA TYR A 108 -2.12 -10.25 7.04
C TYR A 108 -3.56 -10.56 6.64
N ILE A 109 -4.45 -9.57 6.69
CA ILE A 109 -5.84 -9.72 6.25
C ILE A 109 -5.86 -10.22 4.82
N LEU A 110 -4.97 -9.66 3.99
CA LEU A 110 -4.89 -9.99 2.58
C LEU A 110 -4.16 -11.31 2.28
N THR A 111 -3.44 -11.94 3.20
CA THR A 111 -2.83 -13.27 2.96
C THR A 111 -3.63 -14.41 3.55
N VAL A 112 -4.28 -14.18 4.69
CA VAL A 112 -5.03 -15.21 5.41
C VAL A 112 -6.53 -15.18 5.06
N GLY A 113 -7.03 -14.04 4.55
CA GLY A 113 -8.44 -13.83 4.21
C GLY A 113 -9.41 -13.83 5.40
N LYS A 114 -8.89 -14.12 6.60
CA LYS A 114 -9.64 -14.15 7.86
C LYS A 114 -8.81 -13.48 8.95
N ILE A 115 -9.47 -12.71 9.81
CA ILE A 115 -8.85 -12.12 10.98
C ILE A 115 -8.98 -13.12 12.14
N SER A 116 -7.88 -13.76 12.52
CA SER A 116 -7.85 -14.58 13.72
C SER A 116 -7.74 -13.72 14.98
N TYR A 117 -8.34 -14.16 16.08
CA TYR A 117 -8.23 -13.46 17.37
C TYR A 117 -6.77 -13.38 17.84
N LEU A 118 -5.97 -14.43 17.56
CA LEU A 118 -4.54 -14.47 17.87
C LEU A 118 -3.79 -13.36 17.14
N PHE A 119 -4.12 -13.09 15.88
CA PHE A 119 -3.48 -12.01 15.14
C PHE A 119 -3.82 -10.61 15.70
N ILE A 120 -5.07 -10.38 16.09
CA ILE A 120 -5.45 -9.11 16.72
C ILE A 120 -4.65 -8.92 18.02
N LEU A 121 -4.54 -9.99 18.82
CA LEU A 121 -3.82 -9.96 20.10
C LEU A 121 -2.32 -9.74 19.91
N THR A 122 -1.68 -10.44 18.97
CA THR A 122 -0.25 -10.23 18.66
C THR A 122 -0.02 -8.83 18.09
N TYR A 123 -0.91 -8.32 17.25
CA TYR A 123 -0.85 -6.95 16.76
C TYR A 123 -0.89 -5.92 17.90
N ILE A 124 -1.85 -6.03 18.82
CA ILE A 124 -1.96 -5.13 19.99
C ILE A 124 -0.71 -5.20 20.88
N ILE A 125 -0.17 -6.41 21.10
CA ILE A 125 1.05 -6.58 21.91
C ILE A 125 2.25 -5.95 21.22
N ILE A 126 2.45 -6.20 19.92
CA ILE A 126 3.55 -5.64 19.14
C ILE A 126 3.45 -4.11 19.09
N THR A 127 2.27 -3.55 18.80
CA THR A 127 2.07 -2.09 18.78
C THR A 127 2.34 -1.48 20.14
N PHE A 128 1.96 -2.14 21.24
CA PHE A 128 2.24 -1.68 22.59
C PHE A 128 3.75 -1.71 22.91
N ILE A 129 4.46 -2.79 22.56
CA ILE A 129 5.92 -2.88 22.72
C ILE A 129 6.63 -1.76 21.95
N VAL A 130 6.27 -1.58 20.67
CA VAL A 130 6.82 -0.51 19.83
C VAL A 130 6.51 0.87 20.44
N THR A 131 5.31 1.07 20.95
CA THR A 131 4.94 2.31 21.65
C THR A 131 5.85 2.58 22.85
N LEU A 132 6.15 1.57 23.66
CA LEU A 132 7.03 1.73 24.82
C LEU A 132 8.46 2.09 24.42
N LEU A 133 8.96 1.58 23.30
CA LEU A 133 10.28 1.91 22.75
C LEU A 133 10.34 3.36 22.25
N PHE A 134 9.30 3.83 21.55
CA PHE A 134 9.31 5.15 20.90
C PHE A 134 8.69 6.28 21.74
N LYS A 135 8.05 6.00 22.88
CA LYS A 135 7.37 7.02 23.71
C LYS A 135 8.26 8.19 24.10
N HIS A 136 9.52 7.94 24.44
CA HIS A 136 10.43 9.00 24.89
C HIS A 136 10.88 9.88 23.73
N TYR A 137 11.20 9.27 22.58
CA TYR A 137 11.56 9.97 21.36
C TYR A 137 10.43 10.87 20.84
N ILE A 138 9.22 10.34 20.75
CA ILE A 138 8.04 11.07 20.27
C ILE A 138 7.68 12.21 21.24
N ARG A 139 7.75 11.98 22.55
CA ARG A 139 7.50 13.03 23.56
C ARG A 139 8.52 14.18 23.47
N LYS A 140 9.80 13.87 23.24
CA LYS A 140 10.87 14.88 23.10
C LYS A 140 10.65 15.79 21.90
N HIS A 141 10.20 15.24 20.77
CA HIS A 141 10.06 15.99 19.53
C HIS A 141 8.68 16.64 19.32
N ILE A 142 7.63 16.09 19.94
CA ILE A 142 6.25 16.60 19.84
C ILE A 142 5.71 16.78 21.26
N SER A 143 6.24 17.75 22.01
CA SER A 143 5.91 17.90 23.44
C SER A 143 4.45 18.28 23.70
N THR A 144 3.82 19.06 22.80
CA THR A 144 2.45 19.58 22.97
C THR A 144 1.47 19.04 21.93
N ILE A 145 0.20 18.89 22.31
CA ILE A 145 -0.90 18.50 21.42
C ILE A 145 -1.41 19.75 20.70
N SER A 146 -0.64 20.23 19.73
CA SER A 146 -1.02 21.38 18.92
C SER A 146 -0.72 21.16 17.45
N LEU A 147 -1.59 21.67 16.57
CA LEU A 147 -1.37 21.65 15.12
C LEU A 147 -0.10 22.39 14.73
N ASN A 148 0.22 23.48 15.43
CA ASN A 148 1.39 24.29 15.12
C ASN A 148 2.68 23.50 15.37
N THR A 149 2.80 22.81 16.50
CA THR A 149 3.97 21.97 16.78
C THR A 149 4.13 20.82 15.80
N THR A 150 3.02 20.21 15.34
CA THR A 150 3.09 19.16 14.32
C THR A 150 3.58 19.72 12.99
N ILE A 151 3.05 20.86 12.53
CA ILE A 151 3.47 21.49 11.27
C ILE A 151 4.94 21.92 11.33
N THR A 152 5.38 22.50 12.45
CA THR A 152 6.77 22.88 12.66
C THR A 152 7.70 21.66 12.67
N PHE A 153 7.29 20.56 13.30
CA PHE A 153 8.03 19.29 13.28
C PHE A 153 8.17 18.73 11.86
N LEU A 154 7.07 18.70 11.09
CA LEU A 154 7.06 18.24 9.69
C LEU A 154 7.98 19.08 8.82
N TYR A 155 7.96 20.40 8.98
CA TYR A 155 8.82 21.30 8.22
C TYR A 155 10.30 21.12 8.59
N ARG A 156 10.61 21.04 9.88
CA ARG A 156 11.99 20.89 10.39
C ARG A 156 12.61 19.54 9.99
N ASN A 157 11.80 18.48 9.96
CA ASN A 157 12.26 17.12 9.65
C ASN A 157 11.77 16.63 8.28
N LYS A 158 11.55 17.55 7.33
CA LYS A 158 10.91 17.26 6.03
C LYS A 158 11.52 16.05 5.30
N SER A 159 12.84 15.90 5.31
CA SER A 159 13.54 14.82 4.61
C SER A 159 13.22 13.45 5.22
N TYR A 160 13.21 13.35 6.56
CA TYR A 160 12.87 12.11 7.27
C TYR A 160 11.40 11.76 7.09
N VAL A 161 10.51 12.77 7.11
CA VAL A 161 9.08 12.57 6.87
C VAL A 161 8.85 12.06 5.44
N MET A 162 9.43 12.72 4.44
CA MET A 162 9.36 12.29 3.04
C MET A 162 9.86 10.85 2.86
N LEU A 163 11.03 10.52 3.41
CA LEU A 163 11.58 9.16 3.34
C LEU A 163 10.64 8.14 4.01
N SER A 164 10.14 8.44 5.21
CA SER A 164 9.22 7.56 5.92
C SER A 164 7.91 7.37 5.15
N THR A 165 7.35 8.44 4.57
CA THR A 165 6.15 8.37 3.73
C THR A 165 6.41 7.55 2.48
N TYR A 166 7.58 7.71 1.84
CA TYR A 166 7.97 6.91 0.69
C TYR A 166 8.01 5.42 1.03
N CYS A 167 8.75 5.04 2.07
CA CYS A 167 8.84 3.65 2.51
C CYS A 167 7.47 3.07 2.85
N TYR A 168 6.64 3.83 3.57
CA TYR A 168 5.28 3.40 3.94
C TYR A 168 4.45 3.03 2.71
N PHE A 169 4.35 3.93 1.73
CA PHE A 169 3.52 3.72 0.55
C PHE A 169 4.08 2.64 -0.39
N VAL A 170 5.41 2.56 -0.54
CA VAL A 170 6.06 1.53 -1.36
C VAL A 170 5.86 0.14 -0.77
N ILE A 171 6.05 -0.01 0.55
CA ILE A 171 5.82 -1.30 1.24
C ILE A 171 4.34 -1.69 1.17
N CYS A 172 3.42 -0.75 1.42
CA CYS A 172 1.98 -0.97 1.23
C CYS A 172 1.66 -1.47 -0.17
N ALA A 173 2.17 -0.79 -1.19
CA ALA A 173 1.89 -1.13 -2.58
C ALA A 173 2.42 -2.52 -2.94
N PHE A 174 3.64 -2.87 -2.48
CA PHE A 174 4.20 -4.21 -2.67
C PHE A 174 3.35 -5.28 -2.00
N ILE A 175 2.99 -5.09 -0.73
CA ILE A 175 2.15 -6.03 0.03
C ILE A 175 0.82 -6.25 -0.68
N VAL A 176 0.14 -5.17 -1.07
CA VAL A 176 -1.15 -5.24 -1.79
C VAL A 176 -0.99 -5.91 -3.15
N GLY A 177 0.10 -5.64 -3.87
CA GLY A 177 0.42 -6.27 -5.14
C GLY A 177 0.63 -7.78 -5.02
N TYR A 178 1.34 -8.22 -3.98
CA TYR A 178 1.56 -9.63 -3.67
C TYR A 178 0.27 -10.34 -3.25
N SER A 179 -0.55 -9.68 -2.44
CA SER A 179 -1.69 -10.32 -1.81
C SER A 179 -2.96 -10.30 -2.68
N ARG A 180 -3.16 -9.28 -3.53
CA ARG A 180 -4.37 -9.16 -4.37
C ARG A 180 -4.63 -10.42 -5.24
N PRO A 181 -3.62 -11.03 -5.89
CA PRO A 181 -3.79 -12.30 -6.59
C PRO A 181 -4.45 -13.42 -5.78
N HIS A 182 -4.24 -13.46 -4.45
CA HIS A 182 -4.79 -14.49 -3.57
C HIS A 182 -6.34 -14.45 -3.49
N PHE A 183 -6.94 -13.28 -3.69
CA PHE A 183 -8.41 -13.11 -3.70
C PHE A 183 -9.01 -13.03 -5.08
N LYS A 184 -8.18 -13.12 -6.13
CA LYS A 184 -8.69 -13.04 -7.48
C LYS A 184 -9.44 -14.35 -7.77
N THR A 185 -10.77 -14.29 -7.82
CA THR A 185 -11.63 -15.42 -8.19
C THR A 185 -11.98 -15.44 -9.68
N VAL A 186 -11.84 -14.28 -10.34
CA VAL A 186 -12.14 -14.10 -11.76
C VAL A 186 -10.86 -13.79 -12.52
N PHE A 187 -10.57 -14.57 -13.56
CA PHE A 187 -9.42 -14.41 -14.43
C PHE A 187 -9.85 -14.20 -15.87
N ASP A 188 -9.16 -13.30 -16.57
CA ASP A 188 -9.29 -13.19 -18.01
C ASP A 188 -8.44 -14.29 -18.66
N SER A 189 -8.99 -14.95 -19.67
CA SER A 189 -8.34 -15.94 -20.51
C SER A 189 -8.26 -15.42 -21.93
N LEU A 190 -7.08 -15.51 -22.53
CA LEU A 190 -6.82 -15.19 -23.93
C LEU A 190 -6.66 -16.47 -24.73
N GLU A 191 -7.37 -16.56 -25.85
CA GLU A 191 -7.20 -17.67 -26.79
C GLU A 191 -6.24 -17.26 -27.90
N ILE A 192 -5.12 -17.97 -28.00
CA ILE A 192 -4.08 -17.75 -28.99
C ILE A 192 -3.83 -19.09 -29.70
N GLU A 193 -4.01 -19.12 -31.02
CA GLU A 193 -3.81 -20.32 -31.85
C GLU A 193 -4.61 -21.55 -31.36
N GLY A 194 -5.85 -21.34 -30.89
CA GLY A 194 -6.73 -22.40 -30.39
C GLY A 194 -6.35 -22.95 -29.01
N ARG A 195 -5.49 -22.25 -28.26
CA ARG A 195 -5.13 -22.59 -26.87
C ARG A 195 -5.47 -21.43 -25.94
N ALA A 196 -6.14 -21.75 -24.83
CA ALA A 196 -6.49 -20.78 -23.79
C ALA A 196 -5.33 -20.58 -22.80
N TYR A 197 -5.03 -19.32 -22.50
CA TYR A 197 -4.02 -18.91 -21.53
C TYR A 197 -4.59 -17.89 -20.56
N TYR A 198 -4.35 -18.09 -19.26
CA TYR A 198 -4.76 -17.14 -18.22
C TYR A 198 -3.87 -15.90 -18.23
N VAL A 199 -4.51 -14.73 -18.15
CA VAL A 199 -3.83 -13.44 -18.01
C VAL A 199 -3.49 -13.21 -16.54
N LEU A 200 -2.20 -13.34 -16.21
CA LEU A 200 -1.70 -13.11 -14.87
C LEU A 200 -1.51 -11.61 -14.59
N ALA A 201 -0.88 -10.92 -15.54
CA ALA A 201 -0.61 -9.50 -15.45
C ALA A 201 -0.66 -8.82 -16.83
N LYS A 202 -0.98 -7.53 -16.83
CA LYS A 202 -0.93 -6.65 -18.00
C LYS A 202 0.00 -5.47 -17.70
N TYR A 203 1.01 -5.31 -18.53
CA TYR A 203 2.01 -4.25 -18.46
C TYR A 203 2.08 -3.54 -19.81
N SER A 204 1.58 -2.30 -19.87
CA SER A 204 1.47 -1.53 -21.11
C SER A 204 0.77 -2.33 -22.22
N ASP A 205 1.53 -2.78 -23.23
CA ASP A 205 1.04 -3.55 -24.39
C ASP A 205 1.38 -5.03 -24.30
N THR A 206 1.96 -5.50 -23.20
CA THR A 206 2.40 -6.89 -22.99
C THR A 206 1.57 -7.55 -21.89
N PHE A 207 1.09 -8.74 -22.19
CA PHE A 207 0.44 -9.64 -21.26
C PHE A 207 1.42 -10.73 -20.82
N ILE A 208 1.38 -11.03 -19.53
CA ILE A 208 2.03 -12.20 -18.96
C ILE A 208 0.98 -13.27 -18.82
N LEU A 209 1.20 -14.36 -19.56
CA LEU A 209 0.26 -15.45 -19.70
C LEU A 209 0.80 -16.72 -19.06
N ALA A 210 -0.10 -17.54 -18.53
CA ALA A 210 0.23 -18.87 -18.04
C ALA A 210 -0.88 -19.87 -18.35
N LYS A 211 -0.50 -21.15 -18.43
CA LYS A 211 -1.44 -22.26 -18.59
C LYS A 211 -2.16 -22.62 -17.29
N SER A 212 -1.58 -22.28 -16.14
CA SER A 212 -2.16 -22.46 -14.82
C SER A 212 -1.99 -21.20 -13.97
N ILE A 213 -2.86 -21.05 -12.96
CA ILE A 213 -2.91 -19.86 -12.09
C ILE A 213 -1.96 -20.01 -10.88
N HIS A 214 -1.75 -21.24 -10.43
CA HIS A 214 -0.74 -21.58 -9.43
C HIS A 214 0.53 -22.03 -10.15
N SER A 215 1.45 -21.10 -10.35
CA SER A 215 2.71 -21.38 -11.06
C SER A 215 3.69 -22.11 -10.14
N THR A 216 3.76 -23.43 -10.27
CA THR A 216 4.84 -24.20 -9.61
C THR A 216 6.12 -24.27 -10.42
N ASN A 217 6.17 -23.88 -11.70
CA ASN A 217 7.31 -24.27 -12.57
C ASN A 217 7.90 -23.18 -13.51
N GLY A 218 7.78 -21.88 -13.22
CA GLY A 218 8.58 -20.85 -13.92
C GLY A 218 8.31 -20.67 -15.42
N ASN A 219 7.28 -21.30 -15.98
CA ASN A 219 6.94 -21.24 -17.40
C ASN A 219 5.84 -20.19 -17.65
N PHE A 220 6.22 -19.08 -18.26
CA PHE A 220 5.33 -17.97 -18.62
C PHE A 220 5.47 -17.65 -20.10
N TYR A 221 4.41 -17.10 -20.69
CA TYR A 221 4.42 -16.63 -22.06
C TYR A 221 4.25 -15.12 -22.07
N LEU A 222 5.03 -14.43 -22.90
CA LEU A 222 4.90 -13.01 -23.14
C LEU A 222 4.12 -12.84 -24.43
N TYR A 223 3.01 -12.12 -24.36
CA TYR A 223 2.20 -11.81 -25.52
C TYR A 223 2.05 -10.30 -25.65
N LYS A 224 2.55 -9.75 -26.76
CA LYS A 224 2.36 -8.33 -27.08
C LYS A 224 1.12 -8.18 -27.95
N ILE A 225 0.23 -7.26 -27.58
CA ILE A 225 -0.97 -6.97 -28.36
C ILE A 225 -0.54 -6.45 -29.73
N ASP A 226 -0.94 -7.17 -30.78
CA ASP A 226 -0.88 -6.68 -32.14
C ASP A 226 -2.25 -6.05 -32.50
N PRO A 227 -2.31 -4.73 -32.76
CA PRO A 227 -3.57 -4.05 -33.11
C PRO A 227 -4.23 -4.59 -34.38
N ASN A 228 -3.51 -5.34 -35.22
CA ASN A 228 -4.03 -5.94 -36.45
C ASN A 228 -4.55 -7.37 -36.26
N SER A 229 -4.47 -7.93 -35.05
CA SER A 229 -4.92 -9.29 -34.74
C SER A 229 -6.14 -9.28 -33.82
N LEU A 230 -7.17 -10.07 -34.16
CA LEU A 230 -8.35 -10.23 -33.32
C LEU A 230 -8.09 -11.32 -32.27
N CYS A 231 -8.05 -10.94 -30.99
CA CYS A 231 -7.94 -11.90 -29.89
C CYS A 231 -9.31 -12.14 -29.25
N HIS A 232 -9.63 -13.40 -28.99
CA HIS A 232 -10.79 -13.76 -28.19
C HIS A 232 -10.43 -13.71 -26.69
N VAL A 233 -11.21 -12.94 -25.92
CA VAL A 233 -11.05 -12.77 -24.47
C VAL A 233 -12.26 -13.35 -23.78
N GLN A 234 -12.03 -14.29 -22.86
CA GLN A 234 -13.07 -14.90 -22.04
C GLN A 234 -12.82 -14.60 -20.57
N VAL A 235 -13.86 -14.17 -19.86
CA VAL A 235 -13.79 -13.95 -18.40
C VAL A 235 -14.21 -15.25 -17.70
N ILE A 236 -13.28 -15.87 -16.98
CA ILE A 236 -13.48 -17.17 -16.32
C ILE A 236 -13.61 -16.96 -14.82
N ASN A 237 -14.70 -17.47 -14.23
CA ASN A 237 -14.90 -17.50 -12.78
C ASN A 237 -14.42 -18.86 -12.22
N MET A 238 -13.38 -18.85 -11.38
CA MET A 238 -12.83 -20.07 -10.78
C MET A 238 -13.79 -20.79 -9.84
N GLU A 239 -14.79 -20.11 -9.27
CA GLU A 239 -15.79 -20.76 -8.42
C GLU A 239 -16.77 -21.65 -9.22
N SER A 240 -16.83 -21.45 -10.54
CA SER A 240 -17.67 -22.23 -11.44
C SER A 240 -16.95 -23.42 -12.08
N ILE A 241 -15.63 -23.53 -11.90
CA ILE A 241 -14.84 -24.64 -12.43
C ILE A 241 -14.87 -25.79 -11.42
N PRO A 242 -15.34 -27.00 -11.79
CA PRO A 242 -15.34 -28.13 -10.87
C PRO A 242 -13.90 -28.43 -10.43
N LYS A 243 -13.68 -28.48 -9.11
CA LYS A 243 -12.39 -28.87 -8.54
C LYS A 243 -12.04 -30.26 -9.08
N GLN A 244 -10.97 -30.36 -9.87
CA GLN A 244 -10.43 -31.67 -10.22
C GLN A 244 -9.95 -32.35 -8.93
N PRO A 245 -10.31 -33.62 -8.69
CA PRO A 245 -9.77 -34.37 -7.57
C PRO A 245 -8.25 -34.52 -7.73
N GLU A 246 -7.54 -34.33 -6.62
CA GLU A 246 -6.09 -34.57 -6.48
C GLU A 246 -5.72 -36.02 -6.81
#